data_AF-A0A0G1YY74-F1
#
_entry.id   AF-A0A0G1YY74-F1
#
_cell.length_a   1.000
_cell.length_b   1.000
_cell.length_c   1.000
_cell.angle_alpha   90.00
_cell.angle_beta   90.00
_cell.angle_gamma   90.00
#
_symmetry.space_group_name_H-M   'P 1'
#
loop_
_entity.id
_entity.type
_entity.pdbx_description
1 polymer ?
#
loop_
_entity_poly.entity_id
_entity_poly.type
_entity_poly.pdbx_seq_one_letter_code
_entity_poly.pdbx_strand_id
1 'polypeptide(L)'
;MTEDILKVLGITSNELTEIVKENPSLRGFISGYISEYKLRKFFSEDKRISSVRKYDDHDRTRKSDIVFTYKGCDISVEVKSLQTNTIRKDGDIYSGKTQCDASDKRPIKFPNGKILSTTCLLIGEFDLLAVNLFTFENQWHFIFSKNSDLPRSKYRKYTPAQRKYLISSLIEVSWPPKPPFTTDVFKLLDEIVKDKVMHREPVKVKEKEANDLLEIQGSKNDSS
;
A
#
# COMPACT_ATOMS: atom_id res chain seq x y z
N MET A 1 -20.97 24.63 -4.86
CA MET A 1 -21.09 24.37 -3.41
C MET A 1 -21.47 22.92 -3.27
N THR A 2 -20.72 22.15 -2.49
CA THR A 2 -21.13 20.77 -2.17
C THR A 2 -22.26 20.87 -1.17
N GLU A 3 -23.45 20.41 -1.53
CA GLU A 3 -24.59 20.37 -0.59
C GLU A 3 -24.29 19.40 0.56
N ASP A 4 -24.79 19.73 1.75
CA ASP A 4 -24.69 18.88 2.93
C ASP A 4 -25.48 17.58 2.71
N ILE A 5 -24.78 16.45 2.70
CA ILE A 5 -25.37 15.13 2.40
C ILE A 5 -26.48 14.75 3.40
N LEU A 6 -26.39 15.21 4.66
CA LEU A 6 -27.43 14.93 5.66
C LEU A 6 -28.75 15.62 5.30
N LYS A 7 -28.67 16.84 4.75
CA LYS A 7 -29.84 17.59 4.27
C LYS A 7 -30.45 16.95 3.03
N VAL A 8 -29.62 16.51 2.08
CA VAL A 8 -30.08 15.83 0.87
C VAL A 8 -30.83 14.54 1.21
N LEU A 9 -30.34 13.78 2.19
CA LEU A 9 -30.96 12.54 2.64
C LEU A 9 -32.11 12.74 3.63
N GLY A 10 -32.31 13.96 4.15
CA GLY A 10 -33.36 14.27 5.12
C GLY A 10 -33.16 13.61 6.48
N ILE A 11 -31.90 13.37 6.88
CA ILE A 11 -31.57 12.74 8.17
C ILE A 11 -30.71 13.66 9.03
N THR A 12 -30.76 13.45 10.33
CA THR A 12 -29.93 14.12 11.33
C THR A 12 -28.61 13.37 11.56
N SER A 13 -27.65 14.02 12.22
CA SER A 13 -26.42 13.37 12.66
C SER A 13 -26.66 12.23 13.66
N ASN A 14 -27.73 12.32 14.46
CA ASN A 14 -28.07 11.29 15.44
C ASN A 14 -28.61 10.04 14.75
N GLU A 15 -29.53 10.20 13.79
CA GLU A 15 -30.03 9.07 12.98
C GLU A 15 -28.91 8.39 12.20
N LEU A 16 -27.99 9.17 11.59
CA LEU A 16 -26.80 8.57 10.96
C LEU A 16 -25.95 7.80 11.97
N THR A 17 -25.78 8.33 13.18
CA THR A 17 -25.01 7.67 14.24
C THR A 17 -25.66 6.35 14.67
N GLU A 18 -26.98 6.32 14.81
CA GLU A 18 -27.75 5.11 15.12
C GLU A 18 -27.59 4.07 14.01
N ILE A 19 -27.82 4.45 12.76
CA ILE A 19 -27.63 3.59 11.58
C ILE A 19 -26.22 2.99 11.56
N VAL A 20 -25.18 3.79 11.78
CA VAL A 20 -23.79 3.31 11.77
C VAL A 20 -23.47 2.40 12.96
N LYS A 21 -24.05 2.66 14.14
CA LYS A 21 -23.87 1.81 15.33
C LYS A 21 -24.52 0.44 15.17
N GLU A 22 -25.73 0.41 14.61
CA GLU A 22 -26.49 -0.82 14.37
C GLU A 22 -25.91 -1.68 13.24
N ASN A 23 -25.10 -1.09 12.35
CA ASN A 23 -24.55 -1.76 11.17
C ASN A 23 -23.00 -1.80 11.20
N PRO A 24 -22.38 -2.81 11.85
CA PRO A 24 -20.91 -2.91 11.96
C PRO A 24 -20.16 -2.90 10.62
N SER A 25 -20.73 -3.50 9.58
CA SER A 25 -20.13 -3.51 8.23
C SER A 25 -20.07 -2.11 7.64
N LEU A 26 -21.14 -1.32 7.80
CA LEU A 26 -21.19 0.08 7.36
C LEU A 26 -20.16 0.92 8.13
N ARG A 27 -20.03 0.71 9.44
CA ARG A 27 -19.00 1.38 10.26
C ARG A 27 -17.59 1.13 9.72
N GLY A 28 -17.28 -0.13 9.37
CA GLY A 28 -15.99 -0.49 8.77
C GLY A 28 -15.76 0.22 7.43
N PHE A 29 -16.77 0.23 6.57
CA PHE A 29 -16.75 0.89 5.26
C PHE A 29 -16.51 2.40 5.38
N ILE A 30 -17.31 3.09 6.19
CA ILE A 30 -17.16 4.53 6.47
C ILE A 30 -15.77 4.84 7.04
N SER A 31 -15.28 4.01 7.97
CA SER A 31 -13.95 4.20 8.56
C SER A 31 -12.84 4.09 7.52
N GLY A 32 -12.98 3.21 6.52
CA GLY A 32 -12.09 3.12 5.36
C GLY A 32 -12.02 4.44 4.58
N TYR A 33 -13.17 4.94 4.11
CA TYR A 33 -13.22 6.20 3.35
C TYR A 33 -12.73 7.41 4.16
N ILE A 34 -13.03 7.48 5.45
CA ILE A 34 -12.51 8.56 6.30
C ILE A 34 -10.99 8.45 6.42
N SER A 35 -10.45 7.23 6.56
CA SER A 35 -9.00 7.01 6.63
C SER A 35 -8.29 7.49 5.36
N GLU A 36 -8.80 7.14 4.19
CA GLU A 36 -8.28 7.63 2.90
C GLU A 36 -8.36 9.16 2.80
N TYR A 37 -9.49 9.76 3.19
CA TYR A 37 -9.66 11.21 3.18
C TYR A 37 -8.66 11.90 4.12
N LYS A 38 -8.49 11.38 5.34
CA LYS A 38 -7.55 11.91 6.33
C LYS A 38 -6.11 11.79 5.85
N LEU A 39 -5.75 10.66 5.24
CA LEU A 39 -4.40 10.46 4.71
C LEU A 39 -4.11 11.35 3.51
N ARG A 40 -5.07 11.51 2.59
CA ARG A 40 -4.95 12.50 1.50
C ARG A 40 -4.71 13.89 2.03
N LYS A 41 -5.49 14.33 3.02
CA LYS A 41 -5.32 15.64 3.64
C LYS A 41 -3.93 15.78 4.27
N PHE A 42 -3.49 14.77 5.03
CA PHE A 42 -2.15 14.72 5.63
C PHE A 42 -1.04 14.94 4.59
N PHE A 43 -1.11 14.27 3.44
CA PHE A 43 -0.11 14.44 2.38
C PHE A 43 -0.26 15.75 1.60
N SER A 44 -1.49 16.19 1.32
CA SER A 44 -1.74 17.43 0.57
C SER A 44 -1.29 18.70 1.30
N GLU A 45 -1.18 18.66 2.63
CA GLU A 45 -0.73 19.78 3.45
C GLU A 45 0.81 19.89 3.51
N ASP A 46 1.54 18.84 3.11
CA ASP A 46 3.01 18.85 3.11
C ASP A 46 3.58 19.38 1.79
N LYS A 47 4.41 20.43 1.88
CA LYS A 47 5.00 21.12 0.72
C LYS A 47 5.93 20.24 -0.13
N ARG A 48 6.41 19.11 0.39
CA ARG A 48 7.27 18.16 -0.36
C ARG A 48 6.46 17.25 -1.28
N ILE A 49 5.14 17.21 -1.10
CA ILE A 49 4.21 16.35 -1.83
C ILE A 49 3.46 17.20 -2.85
N SER A 50 3.16 16.59 -4.01
CA SER A 50 2.34 17.19 -5.06
C SER A 50 1.39 16.16 -5.67
N SER A 51 0.43 16.61 -6.46
CA SER A 51 -0.44 15.76 -7.30
C SER A 51 -1.14 14.62 -6.55
N VAL A 52 -1.61 14.87 -5.33
CA VAL A 52 -2.35 13.89 -4.52
C VAL A 52 -3.69 13.59 -5.20
N ARG A 53 -3.86 12.33 -5.63
CA ARG A 53 -5.01 11.86 -6.39
C ARG A 53 -5.54 10.55 -5.80
N LYS A 54 -6.86 10.39 -5.82
CA LYS A 54 -7.55 9.12 -5.62
C LYS A 54 -7.97 8.61 -7.00
N TYR A 55 -7.74 7.34 -7.30
CA TYR A 55 -8.28 6.72 -8.51
C TYR A 55 -9.71 6.23 -8.27
N ASP A 56 -10.44 6.03 -9.36
CA ASP A 56 -11.76 5.42 -9.31
C ASP A 56 -11.66 4.00 -8.72
N ASP A 57 -12.47 3.71 -7.69
CA ASP A 57 -12.52 2.39 -7.03
C ASP A 57 -12.90 1.28 -8.04
N HIS A 58 -13.48 1.63 -9.19
CA HIS A 58 -13.80 0.72 -10.30
C HIS A 58 -12.63 0.44 -11.25
N ASP A 59 -11.54 1.22 -11.23
CA ASP A 59 -10.35 0.94 -12.03
C ASP A 59 -9.52 -0.20 -11.40
N ARG A 60 -9.84 -1.43 -11.81
CA ARG A 60 -9.17 -2.63 -11.34
C ARG A 60 -7.74 -2.82 -11.88
N THR A 61 -7.25 -1.94 -12.77
CA THR A 61 -5.92 -2.05 -13.37
C THR A 61 -4.81 -1.52 -12.46
N ARG A 62 -5.15 -0.72 -11.45
CA ARG A 62 -4.21 -0.12 -10.49
C ARG A 62 -4.63 -0.46 -9.08
N LYS A 63 -3.66 -0.80 -8.24
CA LYS A 63 -3.91 -1.25 -6.86
C LYS A 63 -3.25 -0.28 -5.90
N SER A 64 -4.02 0.75 -5.57
CA SER A 64 -3.70 1.75 -4.55
C SER A 64 -4.91 2.63 -4.32
N ASP A 65 -5.19 2.97 -3.07
CA ASP A 65 -6.27 3.89 -2.73
C ASP A 65 -5.88 5.34 -3.08
N ILE A 66 -4.60 5.68 -2.94
CA ILE A 66 -4.07 7.02 -3.16
C ILE A 66 -2.76 6.95 -3.96
N VAL A 67 -2.55 7.93 -4.83
CA VAL A 67 -1.23 8.23 -5.41
C VAL A 67 -0.88 9.68 -5.16
N PHE A 68 0.39 9.94 -4.88
CA PHE A 68 0.94 11.29 -4.87
C PHE A 68 2.33 11.31 -5.49
N THR A 69 2.81 12.49 -5.82
CA THR A 69 4.17 12.69 -6.34
C THR A 69 5.08 13.23 -5.24
N TYR A 70 6.20 12.55 -5.02
CA TYR A 70 7.27 12.96 -4.09
C TYR A 70 8.61 12.88 -4.81
N LYS A 71 9.41 13.97 -4.77
CA LYS A 71 10.69 14.09 -5.51
C LYS A 71 10.59 13.64 -6.98
N GLY A 72 9.51 14.04 -7.66
CA GLY A 72 9.26 13.70 -9.07
C GLY A 72 8.85 12.24 -9.33
N CYS A 73 8.66 11.43 -8.29
CA CYS A 73 8.23 10.04 -8.41
C CYS A 73 6.79 9.88 -7.90
N ASP A 74 5.96 9.20 -8.69
CA ASP A 74 4.65 8.75 -8.23
C ASP A 74 4.81 7.60 -7.22
N ILE A 75 4.20 7.79 -6.06
CA ILE A 75 4.14 6.86 -4.94
C ILE A 75 2.70 6.37 -4.81
N SER A 76 2.49 5.06 -4.93
CA SER A 76 1.21 4.41 -4.72
C SER A 76 1.06 3.89 -3.31
N VAL A 77 -0.08 4.19 -2.70
CA VAL A 77 -0.36 3.95 -1.29
C VAL A 77 -1.58 3.07 -1.13
N GLU A 78 -1.43 2.01 -0.34
CA GLU A 78 -2.54 1.22 0.18
C GLU A 78 -2.85 1.69 1.61
N VAL A 79 -4.12 1.93 1.91
CA VAL A 79 -4.60 2.42 3.20
C VAL A 79 -5.40 1.31 3.88
N LYS A 80 -4.98 0.93 5.09
CA LYS A 80 -5.69 -0.09 5.87
C LYS A 80 -6.00 0.40 7.29
N SER A 81 -6.99 -0.24 7.89
CA SER A 81 -7.41 -0.03 9.27
C SER A 81 -7.10 -1.24 10.13
N LEU A 82 -7.01 -1.04 11.44
CA LEU A 82 -6.93 -2.12 12.41
C LEU A 82 -8.25 -2.90 12.47
N GLN A 83 -8.15 -4.20 12.68
CA GLN A 83 -9.29 -5.06 12.97
C GLN A 83 -9.67 -4.92 14.44
N THR A 84 -10.83 -4.32 14.72
CA THR A 84 -11.26 -3.98 16.10
C THR A 84 -11.23 -5.18 17.05
N ASN A 85 -11.63 -6.36 16.58
CA ASN A 85 -11.66 -7.59 17.38
C ASN A 85 -10.26 -8.19 17.68
N THR A 86 -9.19 -7.61 17.13
CA THR A 86 -7.81 -8.06 17.37
C THR A 86 -7.05 -7.16 18.35
N ILE A 87 -7.66 -6.05 18.76
CA ILE A 87 -7.01 -5.03 19.57
C ILE A 87 -6.80 -5.53 20.99
N ARG A 88 -5.60 -5.31 21.52
CA ARG A 88 -5.21 -5.56 22.90
C ARG A 88 -4.42 -4.38 23.43
N LYS A 89 -4.60 -4.07 24.71
CA LYS A 89 -3.80 -3.09 25.43
C LYS A 89 -3.16 -3.78 26.63
N ASP A 90 -1.85 -3.63 26.77
CA ASP A 90 -1.06 -4.12 27.89
C ASP A 90 -0.14 -2.99 28.38
N GLY A 91 -0.47 -2.42 29.54
CA GLY A 91 0.11 -1.15 30.00
C GLY A 91 -0.06 -0.05 28.95
N ASP A 92 1.06 0.53 28.52
CA ASP A 92 1.12 1.58 27.50
C ASP A 92 1.29 1.04 26.07
N ILE A 93 1.30 -0.28 25.90
CA ILE A 93 1.47 -0.92 24.59
C ILE A 93 0.11 -1.30 24.03
N TYR A 94 -0.20 -0.78 22.84
CA TYR A 94 -1.29 -1.28 22.02
C TYR A 94 -0.78 -2.28 21.00
N SER A 95 -1.57 -3.31 20.75
CA SER A 95 -1.33 -4.26 19.67
C SER A 95 -2.63 -4.62 18.97
N GLY A 96 -2.52 -5.00 17.71
CA GLY A 96 -3.65 -5.40 16.87
C GLY A 96 -3.16 -5.96 15.56
N LYS A 97 -4.09 -6.20 14.64
CA LYS A 97 -3.79 -6.66 13.29
C LYS A 97 -4.48 -5.78 12.28
N THR A 98 -3.84 -5.60 11.14
CA THR A 98 -4.48 -5.05 9.94
C THR A 98 -4.60 -6.13 8.87
N GLN A 99 -5.66 -6.07 8.08
CA GLN A 99 -5.83 -6.96 6.94
C GLN A 99 -5.28 -6.29 5.68
N CYS A 100 -4.28 -6.90 5.04
CA CYS A 100 -3.62 -6.40 3.84
C CYS A 100 -3.93 -7.30 2.63
N ASP A 101 -5.22 -7.41 2.32
CA ASP A 101 -5.77 -8.17 1.19
C ASP A 101 -6.51 -7.25 0.22
N ALA A 102 -6.67 -7.71 -1.02
CA ALA A 102 -7.68 -7.22 -1.94
C ALA A 102 -9.09 -7.61 -1.45
N SER A 103 -10.07 -6.75 -1.73
CA SER A 103 -11.47 -6.97 -1.36
C SER A 103 -12.07 -8.24 -1.98
N ASP A 104 -11.66 -8.58 -3.21
CA ASP A 104 -12.13 -9.75 -3.95
C ASP A 104 -10.97 -10.70 -4.31
N LYS A 105 -11.30 -11.99 -4.42
CA LYS A 105 -10.38 -12.97 -5.04
C LYS A 105 -10.15 -12.61 -6.49
N ARG A 106 -8.89 -12.67 -6.90
CA ARG A 106 -8.48 -12.37 -8.28
C ARG A 106 -7.39 -13.32 -8.75
N PRO A 107 -7.29 -13.57 -10.06
CA PRO A 107 -6.18 -14.29 -10.64
C PRO A 107 -4.91 -13.43 -10.57
N ILE A 108 -3.82 -14.03 -10.10
CA ILE A 108 -2.48 -13.44 -10.09
C ILE A 108 -1.55 -14.33 -10.90
N LYS A 109 -0.87 -13.75 -11.89
CA LYS A 109 0.13 -14.44 -12.71
C LYS A 109 1.52 -14.26 -12.11
N PHE A 110 2.20 -15.37 -11.82
CA PHE A 110 3.59 -15.36 -11.34
C PHE A 110 4.59 -15.33 -12.51
N PRO A 111 5.88 -15.00 -12.25
CA PRO A 111 6.92 -14.98 -13.29
C PRO A 111 7.10 -16.31 -14.04
N ASN A 112 6.80 -17.44 -13.40
CA ASN A 112 6.82 -18.77 -14.04
C ASN A 112 5.57 -19.08 -14.88
N GLY A 113 4.72 -18.09 -15.15
CA GLY A 113 3.50 -18.22 -15.93
C GLY A 113 2.30 -18.84 -15.20
N LYS A 114 2.48 -19.40 -14.00
CA LYS A 114 1.38 -20.01 -13.23
C LYS A 114 0.43 -18.93 -12.71
N ILE A 115 -0.85 -19.29 -12.60
CA ILE A 115 -1.91 -18.43 -12.08
C ILE A 115 -2.39 -18.97 -10.72
N LEU A 116 -2.62 -18.08 -9.76
CA LEU A 116 -3.26 -18.38 -8.48
C LEU A 116 -4.43 -17.42 -8.27
N SER A 117 -5.59 -17.97 -7.94
CA SER A 117 -6.71 -17.16 -7.45
C SER A 117 -6.56 -16.92 -5.94
N THR A 118 -6.38 -15.67 -5.53
CA THR A 118 -6.19 -15.27 -4.13
C THR A 118 -6.65 -13.84 -3.87
N THR A 119 -6.86 -13.50 -2.59
CA THR A 119 -7.03 -12.12 -2.11
C THR A 119 -5.71 -11.48 -1.70
N CYS A 120 -4.64 -12.24 -1.49
CA CYS A 120 -3.36 -11.68 -1.07
C CYS A 120 -2.83 -10.68 -2.11
N LEU A 121 -2.32 -9.55 -1.62
CA LEU A 121 -1.62 -8.57 -2.44
C LEU A 121 -0.20 -9.05 -2.76
N LEU A 122 0.35 -8.56 -3.87
CA LEU A 122 1.69 -8.87 -4.32
C LEU A 122 2.73 -7.90 -3.73
N ILE A 123 3.94 -8.42 -3.63
CA ILE A 123 5.11 -7.60 -3.43
C ILE A 123 5.41 -6.79 -4.69
N GLY A 124 5.63 -5.50 -4.51
CA GLY A 124 5.80 -4.50 -5.56
C GLY A 124 4.49 -4.01 -6.19
N GLU A 125 3.33 -4.41 -5.67
CA GLU A 125 2.04 -4.00 -6.23
C GLU A 125 1.66 -2.55 -5.93
N PHE A 126 2.08 -2.09 -4.76
CA PHE A 126 2.04 -0.70 -4.34
C PHE A 126 3.37 -0.36 -3.67
N ASP A 127 3.61 0.91 -3.35
CA ASP A 127 4.88 1.34 -2.77
C ASP A 127 4.84 1.40 -1.25
N LEU A 128 3.79 2.01 -0.70
CA LEU A 128 3.65 2.33 0.72
C LEU A 128 2.35 1.75 1.30
N LEU A 129 2.44 1.08 2.44
CA LEU A 129 1.28 0.75 3.27
C LEU A 129 1.13 1.81 4.35
N ALA A 130 -0.04 2.42 4.45
CA ALA A 130 -0.42 3.30 5.55
C ALA A 130 -1.50 2.61 6.41
N VAL A 131 -1.20 2.39 7.69
CA VAL A 131 -2.15 1.81 8.65
C VAL A 131 -2.62 2.90 9.60
N ASN A 132 -3.91 3.19 9.62
CA ASN A 132 -4.47 4.09 10.61
C ASN A 132 -4.65 3.38 11.96
N LEU A 133 -4.32 4.10 13.03
CA LEU A 133 -4.33 3.61 14.42
C LEU A 133 -5.51 4.17 15.23
N PHE A 134 -6.56 4.68 14.55
CA PHE A 134 -7.68 5.37 15.21
C PHE A 134 -8.28 4.55 16.34
N THR A 135 -8.38 3.23 16.18
CA THR A 135 -8.98 2.35 17.19
C THR A 135 -8.11 2.08 18.43
N PHE A 136 -6.84 2.50 18.45
CA PHE A 136 -6.00 2.40 19.65
C PHE A 136 -6.29 3.55 20.62
N GLU A 137 -6.28 4.79 20.12
CA GLU A 137 -6.27 6.00 20.97
C GLU A 137 -7.40 6.99 20.63
N ASN A 138 -8.32 6.64 19.72
CA ASN A 138 -9.34 7.53 19.15
C ASN A 138 -8.76 8.80 18.49
N GLN A 139 -7.55 8.67 17.93
CA GLN A 139 -6.84 9.75 17.25
C GLN A 139 -6.39 9.30 15.86
N TRP A 140 -6.46 10.21 14.88
CA TRP A 140 -6.03 9.92 13.51
C TRP A 140 -4.51 9.96 13.40
N HIS A 141 -3.89 8.84 13.71
CA HIS A 141 -2.46 8.59 13.53
C HIS A 141 -2.25 7.49 12.50
N PHE A 142 -1.17 7.59 11.75
CA PHE A 142 -0.77 6.60 10.77
C PHE A 142 0.63 6.10 11.06
N ILE A 143 0.85 4.81 10.81
CA ILE A 143 2.17 4.21 10.70
C ILE A 143 2.34 3.67 9.29
N PHE A 144 3.59 3.60 8.86
CA PHE A 144 3.94 3.39 7.47
C PHE A 144 4.95 2.26 7.34
N SER A 145 4.86 1.51 6.24
CA SER A 145 5.83 0.50 5.86
C SER A 145 5.96 0.45 4.34
N LYS A 146 7.15 0.13 3.82
CA LYS A 146 7.31 -0.18 2.39
C LYS A 146 6.64 -1.51 2.09
N ASN A 147 6.01 -1.61 0.92
CA ASN A 147 5.44 -2.87 0.45
C ASN A 147 6.47 -4.02 0.46
N SER A 148 7.71 -3.73 0.04
CA SER A 148 8.82 -4.70 -0.03
C SER A 148 9.10 -5.39 1.30
N ASP A 149 8.89 -4.66 2.41
CA ASP A 149 9.29 -5.05 3.76
C ASP A 149 8.14 -5.76 4.52
N LEU A 150 6.95 -5.81 3.93
CA LEU A 150 5.80 -6.45 4.54
C LEU A 150 6.04 -7.97 4.70
N PRO A 151 5.52 -8.57 5.78
CA PRO A 151 5.69 -10.00 6.02
C PRO A 151 5.07 -10.81 4.89
N ARG A 152 5.76 -11.90 4.52
CA ARG A 152 5.30 -12.82 3.48
C ARG A 152 4.24 -13.77 4.00
N SER A 153 3.35 -14.21 3.10
CA SER A 153 2.32 -15.20 3.41
C SER A 153 2.95 -16.49 3.92
N LYS A 154 2.44 -17.00 5.05
CA LYS A 154 2.82 -18.29 5.63
C LYS A 154 1.82 -19.40 5.31
N TYR A 155 0.83 -19.14 4.45
CA TYR A 155 -0.28 -20.06 4.20
C TYR A 155 0.21 -21.36 3.56
N ARG A 156 -0.02 -22.49 4.24
CA ARG A 156 0.61 -23.78 3.91
C ARG A 156 0.22 -24.31 2.53
N LYS A 157 -0.96 -23.95 2.01
CA LYS A 157 -1.41 -24.38 0.68
C LYS A 157 -0.70 -23.66 -0.47
N TYR A 158 -0.06 -22.52 -0.22
CA TYR A 158 0.80 -21.89 -1.22
C TYR A 158 2.16 -22.58 -1.24
N THR A 159 2.70 -22.78 -2.45
CA THR A 159 4.06 -23.27 -2.63
C THR A 159 5.09 -22.27 -2.07
N PRO A 160 6.29 -22.72 -1.68
CA PRO A 160 7.35 -21.80 -1.23
C PRO A 160 7.66 -20.68 -2.24
N ALA A 161 7.62 -20.99 -3.53
CA ALA A 161 7.80 -20.00 -4.59
C ALA A 161 6.69 -18.93 -4.60
N GLN A 162 5.43 -19.32 -4.44
CA GLN A 162 4.31 -18.37 -4.38
C GLN A 162 4.39 -17.47 -3.14
N ARG A 163 4.71 -18.03 -1.97
CA ARG A 163 4.80 -17.28 -0.71
C ARG A 163 5.81 -16.13 -0.76
N LYS A 164 6.89 -16.25 -1.55
CA LYS A 164 7.89 -15.18 -1.73
C LYS A 164 7.30 -13.89 -2.30
N TYR A 165 6.25 -14.00 -3.11
CA TYR A 165 5.62 -12.87 -3.80
C TYR A 165 4.34 -12.37 -3.13
N LEU A 166 3.76 -13.13 -2.18
CA LEU A 166 2.50 -12.79 -1.55
C LEU A 166 2.71 -12.15 -0.19
N ILE A 167 2.06 -11.01 0.04
CA ILE A 167 1.97 -10.37 1.35
C ILE A 167 1.11 -11.23 2.28
N SER A 168 1.44 -11.25 3.56
CA SER A 168 0.60 -11.85 4.60
C SER A 168 -0.72 -11.09 4.71
N SER A 169 -1.83 -11.80 4.56
CA SER A 169 -3.18 -11.24 4.71
C SER A 169 -3.40 -10.53 6.04
N LEU A 170 -2.84 -11.05 7.13
CA LEU A 170 -2.88 -10.41 8.44
C LEU A 170 -1.47 -10.00 8.86
N ILE A 171 -1.33 -8.74 9.23
CA ILE A 171 -0.07 -8.12 9.63
C ILE A 171 -0.22 -7.58 11.05
N GLU A 172 0.71 -7.94 11.92
CA GLU A 172 0.74 -7.45 13.29
C GLU A 172 1.16 -5.98 13.32
N VAL A 173 0.47 -5.20 14.14
CA VAL A 173 0.65 -3.76 14.30
C VAL A 173 0.67 -3.45 15.79
N SER A 174 1.55 -2.54 16.21
CA SER A 174 1.62 -2.06 17.58
C SER A 174 1.79 -0.55 17.67
N TRP A 175 1.48 -0.02 18.84
CA TRP A 175 1.90 1.31 19.28
C TRP A 175 2.63 1.18 20.62
N PRO A 176 3.87 1.67 20.75
CA PRO A 176 4.72 2.26 19.71
C PRO A 176 4.99 1.31 18.52
N PRO A 177 5.30 1.85 17.32
CA PRO A 177 5.51 1.02 16.13
C PRO A 177 6.74 0.13 16.27
N LYS A 178 6.64 -1.08 15.72
CA LYS A 178 7.76 -2.03 15.57
C LYS A 178 8.02 -2.28 14.08
N PRO A 179 9.25 -2.66 13.70
CA PRO A 179 9.54 -3.03 12.32
C PRO A 179 8.53 -4.04 11.76
N PRO A 180 8.10 -3.88 10.49
CA PRO A 180 8.62 -2.93 9.50
C PRO A 180 7.97 -1.53 9.57
N PHE A 181 7.13 -1.25 10.57
CA PHE A 181 6.40 0.00 10.65
C PHE A 181 7.20 1.12 11.32
N THR A 182 6.96 2.36 10.87
CA THR A 182 7.52 3.60 11.44
C THR A 182 6.53 4.76 11.31
N THR A 183 6.72 5.82 12.09
CA THR A 183 6.04 7.11 11.92
C THR A 183 6.80 8.05 10.98
N ASP A 184 8.09 7.80 10.72
CA ASP A 184 8.91 8.60 9.82
C ASP A 184 8.66 8.21 8.35
N VAL A 185 7.55 8.72 7.80
CA VAL A 185 7.15 8.43 6.42
C VAL A 185 8.16 8.94 5.40
N PHE A 186 8.78 10.10 5.62
CA PHE A 186 9.65 10.73 4.62
C PHE A 186 10.96 9.98 4.44
N LYS A 187 11.49 9.37 5.51
CA LYS A 187 12.59 8.42 5.38
C LYS A 187 12.21 7.24 4.48
N LEU A 188 11.02 6.66 4.64
CA LEU A 188 10.55 5.59 3.76
C LEU A 188 10.37 6.06 2.31
N LEU A 189 9.84 7.27 2.11
CA LEU A 189 9.66 7.83 0.78
C LEU A 189 11.01 8.06 0.07
N ASP A 190 12.03 8.51 0.80
CA ASP A 190 13.39 8.65 0.25
C ASP A 190 13.97 7.30 -0.20
N GLU A 191 13.75 6.25 0.59
CA GLU A 191 14.14 4.88 0.22
C GLU A 191 13.37 4.38 -1.01
N ILE A 192 12.05 4.58 -1.05
CA ILE A 192 11.20 4.19 -2.20
C ILE A 192 11.64 4.93 -3.48
N VAL A 193 11.91 6.24 -3.39
CA VAL A 193 12.39 7.03 -4.54
C VAL A 193 13.73 6.47 -5.03
N LYS A 194 14.66 6.20 -4.12
CA LYS A 194 15.96 5.60 -4.47
C LYS A 194 15.76 4.27 -5.20
N ASP A 195 14.93 3.39 -4.65
CA ASP A 195 14.65 2.09 -5.27
C ASP A 195 14.05 2.28 -6.67
N LYS A 196 13.05 3.16 -6.83
CA LYS A 196 12.43 3.43 -8.14
C LYS A 196 13.40 4.01 -9.16
N VAL A 197 14.29 4.93 -8.76
CA VAL A 197 15.28 5.51 -9.67
C VAL A 197 16.28 4.43 -10.11
N MET A 198 16.80 3.64 -9.17
CA MET A 198 17.74 2.53 -9.47
C MET A 198 17.13 1.46 -10.40
N HIS A 199 15.82 1.20 -10.30
CA HIS A 199 15.13 0.23 -11.17
C HIS A 199 14.62 0.86 -12.49
N ARG A 200 14.51 2.20 -12.57
CA ARG A 200 14.16 2.93 -13.80
C ARG A 200 15.35 3.19 -14.71
N GLU A 201 16.58 3.20 -14.18
CA GLU A 201 17.78 3.10 -15.01
C GLU A 201 17.83 1.70 -15.63
N PRO A 202 17.45 1.50 -16.91
CA PRO A 202 17.58 0.20 -17.51
C PRO A 202 19.05 0.02 -17.86
N VAL A 203 19.58 -1.19 -17.68
CA VAL A 203 20.11 -2.10 -18.73
C VAL A 203 20.86 -1.51 -19.95
N LYS A 204 20.69 -0.25 -20.35
CA LYS A 204 21.45 0.47 -21.38
C LYS A 204 22.95 0.42 -21.18
N VAL A 205 23.46 0.38 -19.94
CA VAL A 205 24.90 0.22 -19.72
C VAL A 205 25.35 -1.20 -20.09
N LYS A 206 24.54 -2.23 -19.79
CA LYS A 206 24.86 -3.62 -20.14
C LYS A 206 24.63 -3.93 -21.63
N GLU A 207 23.67 -3.30 -22.29
CA GLU A 207 23.47 -3.41 -23.75
C GLU A 207 24.53 -2.65 -24.54
N LYS A 208 25.00 -1.50 -24.03
CA LYS A 208 26.10 -0.76 -24.65
C LYS A 208 27.44 -1.47 -24.46
N GLU A 209 27.72 -1.99 -23.27
CA GLU A 209 28.91 -2.84 -23.02
C GLU A 209 28.86 -4.15 -23.84
N ALA A 210 27.69 -4.77 -24.02
CA ALA A 210 27.55 -5.96 -24.84
C ALA A 210 27.71 -5.68 -26.36
N ASN A 211 27.21 -4.54 -26.85
CA ASN A 211 27.40 -4.12 -28.25
C ASN A 211 28.85 -3.67 -28.52
N ASP A 212 29.48 -2.94 -27.60
CA ASP A 212 30.88 -2.53 -27.72
C ASP A 212 31.82 -3.75 -27.69
N LEU A 213 31.47 -4.81 -26.95
CA LEU A 213 32.21 -6.10 -26.95
C LEU A 213 32.05 -6.90 -28.25
N LEU A 214 30.90 -6.78 -28.94
CA LEU A 214 30.64 -7.43 -30.23
C LEU A 214 31.35 -6.72 -31.40
N GLU A 215 31.46 -5.39 -31.37
CA GLU A 215 32.19 -4.62 -32.39
C GLU A 215 33.72 -4.85 -32.34
N ILE A 216 34.27 -5.11 -31.16
CA ILE A 216 35.70 -5.45 -30.98
C ILE A 216 36.02 -6.88 -31.48
N GLN A 217 35.02 -7.79 -31.49
CA GLN A 217 35.20 -9.16 -31.99
C GLN A 217 34.98 -9.28 -33.51
N GLY A 218 34.10 -8.45 -34.09
CA GLY A 218 33.87 -8.41 -35.55
C GLY A 218 35.02 -7.80 -36.36
N SER A 219 35.89 -7.01 -35.73
CA SER A 219 37.03 -6.34 -36.37
C SER A 219 38.33 -7.18 -36.40
N LYS A 220 38.33 -8.40 -35.85
CA LYS A 220 39.50 -9.30 -35.82
C LYS A 220 39.44 -10.47 -36.82
N ASN A 221 38.37 -10.62 -37.58
CA ASN A 221 38.18 -11.77 -38.49
C ASN A 221 38.36 -11.45 -39.99
N ASP A 222 38.69 -10.20 -40.36
CA ASP A 222 38.91 -9.80 -41.77
C ASP A 222 40.38 -9.45 -42.09
N SER A 223 41.33 -10.16 -41.48
CA SER A 223 42.73 -10.09 -41.90
C SER A 223 43.50 -11.35 -41.53
N SER A 224 43.38 -12.39 -42.36
CA SER A 224 44.46 -13.28 -42.87
C SER A 224 43.87 -14.50 -43.57
#